data_AF-A0A318JRF8-F1
#
_entry.id   AF-A0A318JRF8-F1
#
_cell.length_a   1.000
_cell.length_b   1.000
_cell.length_c   1.000
_cell.angle_alpha   90.00
_cell.angle_beta   90.00
_cell.angle_gamma   90.00
#
_symmetry.space_group_name_H-M   'P 1'
#
loop_
_entity.id
_entity.type
_entity.pdbx_description
1 polymer ?
#
loop_
_entity_poly.entity_id
_entity_poly.type
_entity_poly.pdbx_seq_one_letter_code
_entity_poly.pdbx_strand_id
1 'polypeptide(L)'
;MTVRAETTAVVEPTLAELLPLSDSGDWHRAACRGDPHHEAWFPYPSQDFDYARGVCGDCPIRAACGEFAARTGQSGVWGGHEFDRGRLIRP
;
A
#
# COMPACT_ATOMS: atom_id res chain seq x y z
N MET A 1 12.81 -44.59 40.98
CA MET A 1 11.88 -43.84 40.11
C MET A 1 12.61 -42.61 39.60
N THR A 2 13.06 -42.61 38.35
CA THR A 2 13.74 -41.46 37.71
C THR A 2 12.69 -40.65 36.96
N VAL A 3 12.43 -39.42 37.41
CA VAL A 3 11.56 -38.48 36.70
C VAL A 3 12.40 -37.80 35.62
N ARG A 4 12.04 -37.98 34.35
CA ARG A 4 12.64 -37.23 33.23
C ARG A 4 11.99 -35.85 33.21
N ALA A 5 12.81 -34.80 33.26
CA ALA A 5 12.36 -33.45 32.97
C ALA A 5 12.24 -33.28 31.46
N GLU A 6 11.02 -33.11 30.95
CA GLU A 6 10.80 -32.68 29.58
C GLU A 6 11.07 -31.18 29.49
N THR A 7 12.15 -30.82 28.80
CA THR A 7 12.45 -29.43 28.45
C THR A 7 11.54 -29.04 27.29
N THR A 8 10.43 -28.39 27.59
CA THR A 8 9.61 -27.70 26.58
C THR A 8 10.40 -26.51 26.04
N ALA A 9 10.85 -26.60 24.79
CA ALA A 9 11.49 -25.50 24.10
C ALA A 9 10.45 -24.40 23.80
N VAL A 10 10.76 -23.17 24.18
CA VAL A 10 9.97 -21.99 23.80
C VAL A 10 10.37 -21.63 22.37
N VAL A 11 9.44 -21.78 21.43
CA VAL A 11 9.63 -21.34 20.04
C VAL A 11 9.29 -19.86 19.98
N GLU A 12 10.28 -19.02 19.69
CA GLU A 12 10.02 -17.60 19.45
C GLU A 12 9.34 -17.43 18.09
N PRO A 13 8.15 -16.83 18.04
CA PRO A 13 7.47 -16.60 16.79
C PRO A 13 8.22 -15.56 15.97
N THR A 14 8.27 -15.77 14.66
CA THR A 14 8.80 -14.82 13.70
C THR A 14 7.85 -13.64 13.53
N LEU A 15 8.38 -12.50 13.07
CA LEU A 15 7.58 -11.29 12.83
C LEU A 15 6.41 -11.53 11.85
N ALA A 16 6.59 -12.42 10.87
CA ALA A 16 5.56 -12.77 9.90
C ALA A 16 4.39 -13.56 10.52
N GLU A 17 4.65 -14.38 11.54
CA GLU A 17 3.62 -15.15 12.25
C GLU A 17 2.79 -14.26 13.18
N LEU A 18 3.42 -13.22 13.74
CA LEU A 18 2.73 -12.25 14.61
C LEU A 18 1.93 -11.20 13.83
N LEU A 19 2.36 -10.90 12.60
CA LEU A 19 1.77 -9.86 11.75
C LEU A 19 1.47 -10.46 10.36
N PRO A 20 0.38 -11.22 10.20
CA PRO A 20 0.00 -11.73 8.89
C PRO A 20 -0.17 -10.54 7.94
N LEU A 21 0.57 -10.56 6.84
CA LEU A 21 0.45 -9.56 5.79
C LEU A 21 -1.00 -9.57 5.29
N SER A 22 -1.77 -8.56 5.70
CA SER A 22 -3.11 -8.34 5.15
C SER A 22 -2.95 -7.74 3.77
N ASP A 23 -2.63 -8.58 2.79
CA ASP A 23 -2.51 -8.19 1.39
C ASP A 23 -3.88 -8.19 0.70
N SER A 24 -4.89 -7.64 1.37
CA SER A 24 -6.27 -7.62 0.88
C SER A 24 -6.46 -6.85 -0.43
N GLY A 25 -5.43 -6.13 -0.90
CA GLY A 25 -5.45 -5.32 -2.12
C GLY A 25 -4.36 -5.64 -3.14
N ASP A 26 -3.63 -6.76 -3.01
CA ASP A 26 -2.48 -7.09 -3.89
C ASP A 26 -1.45 -5.94 -3.99
N TRP A 27 -1.20 -5.23 -2.88
CA TRP A 27 -0.37 -4.02 -2.85
C TRP A 27 1.07 -4.29 -3.28
N HIS A 28 1.52 -5.53 -3.12
CA HIS A 28 2.83 -5.97 -3.62
C HIS A 28 2.98 -5.80 -5.15
N ARG A 29 1.86 -5.74 -5.90
CA ARG A 29 1.78 -5.58 -7.36
C ARG A 29 1.61 -4.13 -7.81
N ALA A 30 1.57 -3.17 -6.91
CA ALA A 30 1.45 -1.76 -7.27
C ALA A 30 2.64 -1.32 -8.14
N ALA A 31 2.37 -0.75 -9.32
CA ALA A 31 3.43 -0.33 -10.24
C ALA A 31 4.34 0.78 -9.66
N CYS A 32 3.79 1.62 -8.78
CA CYS A 32 4.53 2.67 -8.07
C CYS A 32 5.40 2.16 -6.91
N ARG A 33 5.29 0.87 -6.55
CA ARG A 33 6.03 0.31 -5.41
C ARG A 33 7.52 0.36 -5.66
N GLY A 34 8.24 1.08 -4.81
CA GLY A 34 9.71 1.21 -4.92
C GLY A 34 10.17 2.24 -5.95
N ASP A 35 9.26 3.04 -6.50
CA ASP A 35 9.62 4.17 -7.35
C ASP A 35 10.44 5.20 -6.54
N PRO A 36 11.59 5.67 -7.06
CA PRO A 36 12.42 6.66 -6.36
C PRO A 36 11.73 8.03 -6.24
N HIS A 37 10.80 8.37 -7.14
CA HIS A 37 10.09 9.66 -7.23
C HIS A 37 8.75 9.66 -6.49
N HIS A 38 8.75 9.18 -5.25
CA HIS A 38 7.55 9.07 -4.40
C HIS A 38 6.77 10.40 -4.26
N GLU A 39 7.45 11.54 -4.35
CA GLU A 39 6.87 12.89 -4.34
C GLU A 39 5.92 13.16 -5.51
N ALA A 40 6.06 12.45 -6.63
CA ALA A 40 5.21 12.63 -7.80
C ALA A 40 3.74 12.25 -7.54
N TRP A 41 3.46 11.45 -6.50
CA TRP A 41 2.10 11.13 -6.06
C TRP A 41 1.51 12.19 -5.12
N PHE A 42 2.24 13.25 -4.78
CA PHE A 42 1.78 14.33 -3.91
C PHE A 42 2.05 15.71 -4.54
N PRO A 43 1.46 16.01 -5.71
CA PRO A 43 1.67 17.29 -6.39
C PRO A 43 1.12 18.46 -5.56
N TYR A 44 1.79 19.61 -5.63
CA TYR A 44 1.20 20.86 -5.18
C TYR A 44 0.04 21.28 -6.11
N PRO A 45 -0.89 22.14 -5.66
CA PRO A 45 -2.04 22.57 -6.47
C PRO A 45 -1.68 23.18 -7.84
N SER A 46 -0.51 23.80 -7.97
CA SER A 46 -0.02 24.40 -9.22
C SER A 46 0.76 23.43 -10.12
N GLN A 47 1.02 22.20 -9.67
CA GLN A 47 1.80 21.20 -10.40
C GLN A 47 0.88 20.19 -11.09
N ASP A 48 1.30 19.69 -12.25
CA ASP A 48 0.70 18.50 -12.85
C ASP A 48 1.14 17.22 -12.10
N PHE A 49 0.60 16.08 -12.55
CA PHE A 49 0.95 14.77 -12.02
C PHE A 49 1.09 13.73 -13.14
N ASP A 50 1.56 14.16 -14.32
CA ASP A 50 1.56 13.32 -15.51
C ASP A 50 2.44 12.08 -15.34
N TYR A 51 3.56 12.20 -14.61
CA TYR A 51 4.40 11.06 -14.25
C TYR A 51 3.62 10.01 -13.44
N ALA A 52 3.01 10.40 -12.32
CA ALA A 52 2.26 9.50 -11.47
C ALA A 52 1.04 8.91 -12.19
N ARG A 53 0.33 9.72 -13.00
CA ARG A 53 -0.77 9.25 -13.85
C ARG A 53 -0.28 8.18 -14.84
N GLY A 54 0.87 8.40 -15.47
CA GLY A 54 1.49 7.44 -16.38
C GLY A 54 1.81 6.11 -15.71
N VAL A 55 2.47 6.13 -14.54
CA VAL A 55 2.78 4.91 -13.77
C VAL A 55 1.50 4.19 -13.34
N CYS A 56 0.46 4.93 -12.97
CA CYS A 56 -0.84 4.34 -12.63
C CYS A 56 -1.58 3.75 -13.85
N GLY A 57 -1.26 4.17 -15.08
CA GLY A 57 -1.94 3.78 -16.32
C GLY A 57 -2.05 2.27 -16.50
N ASP A 58 -0.93 1.57 -16.34
CA ASP A 58 -0.81 0.12 -16.53
C ASP A 58 -0.79 -0.65 -15.18
N CYS A 59 -1.10 0.03 -14.08
CA CYS A 59 -1.02 -0.57 -12.75
C CYS A 59 -2.15 -1.61 -12.54
N PRO A 60 -1.84 -2.87 -12.20
CA PRO A 60 -2.84 -3.94 -12.12
C PRO A 60 -3.87 -3.75 -10.99
N ILE A 61 -3.56 -2.92 -10.00
CA ILE A 61 -4.44 -2.62 -8.86
C ILE A 61 -5.10 -1.23 -8.96
N ARG A 62 -5.03 -0.57 -10.13
CA ARG A 62 -5.47 0.82 -10.32
C ARG A 62 -6.86 1.11 -9.74
N ALA A 63 -7.84 0.26 -10.05
CA ALA A 63 -9.22 0.42 -9.58
C ALA A 63 -9.33 0.28 -8.04
N ALA A 64 -8.76 -0.79 -7.48
CA ALA A 64 -8.75 -1.03 -6.04
C ALA A 64 -8.00 0.08 -5.27
N CYS A 65 -6.92 0.61 -5.85
CA CYS A 65 -6.13 1.71 -5.30
C CYS A 65 -6.95 3.01 -5.21
N GLY A 66 -7.71 3.36 -6.26
CA GLY A 66 -8.62 4.51 -6.23
C GLY A 66 -9.79 4.32 -5.25
N GLU A 67 -10.38 3.12 -5.20
CA GLU A 67 -11.44 2.79 -4.24
C GLU A 67 -10.96 2.89 -2.79
N PHE A 68 -9.75 2.39 -2.52
CA PHE A 68 -9.10 2.51 -1.22
C PHE A 68 -8.94 3.98 -0.82
N ALA A 69 -8.47 4.84 -1.73
CA ALA A 69 -8.31 6.27 -1.47
C ALA A 69 -9.63 6.93 -1.09
N ALA A 70 -10.69 6.64 -1.85
CA ALA A 70 -12.03 7.15 -1.58
C ALA A 70 -12.57 6.68 -0.22
N ARG A 71 -12.48 5.38 0.07
CA ARG A 71 -13.02 4.78 1.29
C ARG A 71 -12.27 5.21 2.55
N THR A 72 -10.96 5.41 2.45
CA THR A 72 -10.11 5.68 3.62
C THR A 72 -9.71 7.14 3.77
N GLY A 73 -10.17 8.02 2.87
CA GLY A 73 -9.91 9.46 2.97
C GLY A 73 -8.49 9.86 2.62
N GLN A 74 -7.82 9.15 1.69
CA GLN A 74 -6.46 9.51 1.30
C GLN A 74 -6.39 10.79 0.47
N SER A 75 -5.25 11.46 0.52
CA SER A 75 -4.91 12.58 -0.35
C SER A 75 -3.71 12.24 -1.23
N GLY A 76 -3.58 12.93 -2.37
CA GLY A 76 -2.55 12.68 -3.38
C GLY A 76 -3.10 11.91 -4.58
N VAL A 77 -2.22 11.40 -5.43
CA VAL A 77 -2.57 10.62 -6.62
C VAL A 77 -2.80 9.17 -6.22
N TRP A 78 -3.98 8.64 -6.52
CA TRP A 78 -4.35 7.25 -6.28
C TRP A 78 -5.10 6.72 -7.49
N GLY A 79 -4.75 5.54 -7.98
CA GLY A 79 -5.38 4.97 -9.18
C GLY A 79 -5.29 5.86 -10.43
N GLY A 80 -4.31 6.78 -10.49
CA GLY A 80 -4.12 7.71 -11.62
C GLY A 80 -4.95 8.99 -11.56
N HIS A 81 -5.61 9.27 -10.43
CA HIS A 81 -6.41 10.47 -10.19
C HIS A 81 -5.97 11.14 -8.89
N GLU A 82 -6.10 12.45 -8.78
CA GLU A 82 -5.81 13.15 -7.54
C GLU A 82 -7.04 13.21 -6.63
N PHE A 83 -6.83 12.88 -5.36
CA PHE A 83 -7.79 12.94 -4.28
C PHE A 83 -7.38 13.98 -3.22
N ASP A 84 -8.38 14.63 -2.62
CA ASP A 84 -8.25 15.37 -1.36
C ASP A 84 -9.23 14.79 -0.35
N ARG A 85 -8.70 14.19 0.73
CA ARG A 85 -9.47 13.51 1.77
C ARG A 85 -10.50 12.52 1.22
N GLY A 86 -10.08 11.70 0.25
CA GLY A 86 -10.92 10.69 -0.41
C GLY A 86 -11.90 11.23 -1.44
N ARG A 87 -11.93 12.53 -1.69
CA ARG A 87 -12.71 13.13 -2.79
C ARG A 87 -11.84 13.31 -4.02
N LEU A 88 -12.24 12.74 -5.15
CA LEU A 88 -11.58 12.97 -6.44
C LEU A 88 -11.69 14.47 -6.82
N ILE A 89 -10.56 15.11 -7.04
CA ILE A 89 -10.45 16.54 -7.38
C ILE A 89 -9.87 16.78 -8.77
N ARG A 90 -8.99 15.89 -9.26
CA ARG A 90 -8.48 15.93 -10.65
C ARG A 90 -8.45 14.51 -11.23
N PRO A 91 -9.16 14.24 -12.36
CA PRO A 91 -9.09 12.95 -13.04
C PRO A 91 -7.79 12.78 -13.83
#